data_AF-A0A7C5B003-F1
#
_entry.id   AF-A0A7C5B003-F1
#
_cell.length_a   1.000
_cell.length_b   1.000
_cell.length_c   1.000
_cell.angle_alpha   90.00
_cell.angle_beta   90.00
_cell.angle_gamma   90.00
#
_symmetry.space_group_name_H-M   'P 1'
#
loop_
_entity.id
_entity.type
_entity.pdbx_description
1 polymer ?
#
loop_
_entity_poly.entity_id
_entity_poly.type
_entity_poly.pdbx_seq_one_letter_code
_entity_poly.pdbx_strand_id
1 'polypeptide(L)'
;MKALMSLGALVGVAGLLLLGGMIFDVVPSTTVRLIEGYMPMQLLFEVGCYVLGFAGLSYVLNAMGMGIPRFWQGIGFWVFLMLYLKYRVYPPIPFSVRAMYGTVGLVTVFMWVSANEEDWRKFKQPILNVLDAQTGMNRLLRYAYLVLIPILVGGFSYNAMMPKSEEPIELRTVHPAPPASTKVHGKTYVLQTSQNPYRVNPEGKYDQEFTNANIVEQGMGRLMKPNANPWDDKNQGYLKYVREGGEIFFQNCHFCHGDNLNGRG
;
A
#
# COMPACT_ATOMS: atom_id res chain seq x y z
N MET A 1 15.51 -39.50 -14.84
CA MET A 1 16.07 -38.23 -14.34
C MET A 1 16.30 -37.19 -15.43
N LYS A 2 17.08 -37.47 -16.49
CA LYS A 2 17.36 -36.49 -17.57
C LYS A 2 16.11 -35.96 -18.30
N ALA A 3 15.14 -36.83 -18.61
CA ALA A 3 13.88 -36.42 -19.27
C ALA A 3 12.99 -35.53 -18.39
N LEU A 4 12.91 -35.83 -17.08
CA LEU A 4 12.12 -35.06 -16.12
C LEU A 4 12.71 -33.66 -15.89
N MET A 5 14.05 -33.57 -15.84
CA MET A 5 14.77 -32.29 -15.73
C MET A 5 14.67 -31.45 -17.01
N SER A 6 14.64 -32.09 -18.18
CA SER A 6 14.38 -31.43 -19.47
C SER A 6 12.97 -30.84 -19.56
N LEU A 7 11.96 -31.59 -19.12
CA LEU A 7 10.57 -31.11 -19.10
C LEU A 7 10.39 -29.94 -18.10
N GLY A 8 10.97 -30.05 -16.90
CA GLY A 8 10.97 -28.97 -15.90
C GLY A 8 11.71 -27.71 -16.37
N ALA A 9 12.81 -27.87 -17.11
CA ALA A 9 13.53 -26.76 -17.72
C ALA A 9 12.69 -26.06 -18.80
N LEU A 10 12.00 -26.81 -19.66
CA LEU A 10 11.10 -26.23 -20.68
C LEU A 10 9.93 -25.46 -20.05
N VAL A 11 9.31 -25.99 -19.00
CA VAL A 11 8.21 -25.32 -18.29
C VAL A 11 8.70 -24.06 -17.57
N GLY A 12 9.87 -24.13 -16.92
CA GLY A 12 10.48 -22.96 -16.27
C GLY A 12 10.87 -21.88 -17.27
N VAL A 13 11.40 -22.24 -18.44
CA VAL A 13 11.74 -21.29 -19.52
C VAL A 13 10.48 -20.66 -20.12
N ALA A 14 9.44 -21.45 -20.39
CA ALA A 14 8.16 -20.92 -20.88
C ALA A 14 7.53 -19.93 -19.88
N GLY A 15 7.59 -20.25 -18.58
CA GLY A 15 7.15 -19.33 -17.53
C GLY A 15 8.00 -18.06 -17.44
N LEU A 16 9.33 -18.16 -17.61
CA LEU A 16 10.23 -17.00 -17.60
C LEU A 16 9.98 -16.08 -18.80
N LEU A 17 9.69 -16.63 -19.97
CA LEU A 17 9.30 -15.87 -21.15
C LEU A 17 7.95 -15.18 -20.95
N LEU A 18 6.99 -15.85 -20.30
CA LEU A 18 5.70 -15.27 -19.96
C LEU A 18 5.84 -14.13 -18.94
N LEU A 19 6.65 -14.33 -17.90
CA LEU A 19 6.97 -13.27 -16.93
C LEU A 19 7.73 -12.11 -17.60
N GLY A 20 8.65 -12.40 -18.53
CA GLY A 20 9.32 -11.40 -19.35
C GLY A 20 8.33 -10.58 -20.18
N GLY A 21 7.37 -11.24 -20.83
CA GLY A 21 6.28 -10.58 -21.55
C GLY A 21 5.43 -9.68 -20.65
N MET A 22 5.20 -10.06 -19.39
CA MET A 22 4.51 -9.23 -18.40
C MET A 22 5.37 -8.05 -17.90
N ILE A 23 6.68 -8.22 -17.78
CA ILE A 23 7.61 -7.13 -17.38
C ILE A 23 7.69 -6.05 -18.45
N PHE A 24 7.73 -6.44 -19.72
CA PHE A 24 7.80 -5.53 -20.87
C PHE A 24 6.42 -5.08 -21.38
N ASP A 25 5.35 -5.36 -20.63
CA ASP A 25 3.97 -4.98 -20.95
C ASP A 25 3.44 -5.51 -22.29
N VAL A 26 4.08 -6.55 -22.83
CA VAL A 26 3.68 -7.27 -24.05
C VAL A 26 2.49 -8.19 -23.75
N VAL A 27 2.43 -8.72 -22.52
CA VAL A 27 1.35 -9.58 -22.03
C VAL A 27 0.74 -8.94 -20.78
N PRO A 28 -0.53 -8.48 -20.84
CA PRO A 28 -1.20 -7.96 -19.66
C PRO A 28 -1.24 -9.01 -18.54
N SER A 29 -0.97 -8.61 -17.30
CA SER A 29 -1.02 -9.50 -16.13
C SER A 29 -2.41 -10.12 -15.91
N THR A 30 -3.45 -9.51 -16.50
CA THR A 30 -4.84 -10.00 -16.50
C THR A 30 -5.12 -11.14 -17.47
N THR A 31 -4.20 -11.44 -18.39
CA THR A 31 -4.35 -12.50 -19.40
C THR A 31 -4.30 -13.89 -18.78
N VAL A 32 -3.50 -14.07 -17.71
CA VAL A 32 -3.40 -15.33 -16.97
C VAL A 32 -3.87 -15.10 -15.54
N ARG A 33 -5.18 -15.15 -15.34
CA ARG A 33 -5.77 -14.96 -14.00
C ARG A 33 -5.44 -16.14 -13.09
N LEU A 34 -5.09 -15.83 -11.86
CA LEU A 34 -5.01 -16.82 -10.78
C LEU A 34 -6.45 -17.23 -10.39
N ILE A 35 -6.65 -18.49 -10.04
CA ILE A 35 -7.97 -19.00 -9.67
C ILE A 35 -8.30 -18.52 -8.25
N GLU A 36 -9.41 -17.81 -8.11
CA GLU A 36 -9.90 -17.33 -6.81
C GLU A 36 -10.12 -18.52 -5.85
N GLY A 37 -9.63 -18.40 -4.63
CA GLY A 37 -9.65 -19.46 -3.62
C GLY A 37 -8.48 -20.46 -3.67
N TYR A 38 -7.80 -20.62 -4.81
CA TYR A 38 -6.64 -21.52 -4.96
C TYR A 38 -5.30 -20.79 -5.17
N MET A 39 -5.33 -19.46 -5.21
CA MET A 39 -4.19 -18.60 -5.47
C MET A 39 -2.92 -18.97 -4.68
N PRO A 40 -2.95 -19.24 -3.34
CA PRO A 40 -1.73 -19.57 -2.60
C PRO A 40 -1.07 -20.87 -3.08
N MET A 41 -1.86 -21.92 -3.33
CA MET A 41 -1.34 -23.21 -3.80
C MET A 41 -0.81 -23.13 -5.23
N GLN A 42 -1.46 -22.33 -6.08
CA GLN A 42 -1.00 -22.08 -7.44
C GLN A 42 0.34 -21.34 -7.47
N LEU A 43 0.50 -20.30 -6.65
CA LEU A 43 1.76 -19.55 -6.57
C LEU A 43 2.90 -20.45 -6.07
N LEU A 44 2.65 -21.28 -5.05
CA LEU A 44 3.65 -22.24 -4.57
C LEU A 44 4.04 -23.26 -5.65
N PHE A 45 3.06 -23.76 -6.41
CA PHE A 45 3.30 -24.68 -7.51
C PHE A 45 4.11 -24.01 -8.63
N GLU A 46 3.70 -22.82 -9.08
CA GLU A 46 4.40 -22.05 -10.11
C GLU A 46 5.85 -21.76 -9.67
N VAL A 47 6.05 -21.24 -8.47
CA VAL A 47 7.39 -20.97 -7.91
C VAL A 47 8.21 -22.26 -7.82
N GLY A 48 7.61 -23.38 -7.41
CA GLY A 48 8.25 -24.69 -7.42
C GLY A 48 8.73 -25.11 -8.83
N CYS A 49 7.90 -24.94 -9.85
CA CYS A 49 8.28 -25.17 -11.24
C CYS A 49 9.42 -24.25 -11.69
N TYR A 50 9.41 -22.97 -11.29
CA TYR A 50 10.51 -22.06 -11.57
C TYR A 50 11.81 -22.49 -10.90
N VAL A 51 11.77 -22.90 -9.63
CA VAL A 51 12.95 -23.41 -8.91
C VAL A 51 13.55 -24.62 -9.63
N LEU A 52 12.71 -25.57 -10.05
CA LEU A 52 13.15 -26.71 -10.85
C LEU A 52 13.75 -26.28 -12.20
N GLY A 53 13.15 -25.29 -12.86
CA GLY A 53 13.67 -24.69 -14.08
C GLY A 53 15.03 -24.03 -13.90
N PHE A 54 15.22 -23.20 -12.87
CA PHE A 54 16.49 -22.57 -12.53
C PHE A 54 17.57 -23.61 -12.18
N ALA A 55 17.22 -24.64 -11.41
CA ALA A 55 18.13 -25.73 -11.08
C ALA A 55 18.55 -26.53 -12.33
N GLY A 56 17.59 -26.84 -13.21
CA GLY A 56 17.83 -27.50 -14.49
C GLY A 56 18.71 -26.67 -15.42
N LEU A 57 18.42 -25.38 -15.57
CA LEU A 57 19.23 -24.45 -16.36
C LEU A 57 20.65 -24.34 -15.81
N SER A 58 20.81 -24.21 -14.49
CA SER A 58 22.13 -24.20 -13.87
C SER A 58 22.89 -25.49 -14.12
N TYR A 59 22.23 -26.65 -14.09
CA TYR A 59 22.86 -27.94 -14.37
C TYR A 59 23.34 -28.02 -15.83
N VAL A 60 22.50 -27.61 -16.78
CA VAL A 60 22.85 -27.59 -18.21
C VAL A 60 24.00 -26.63 -18.49
N LEU A 61 23.95 -25.41 -17.95
CA LEU A 61 25.02 -24.42 -18.13
C LEU A 61 26.36 -24.91 -17.55
N ASN A 62 26.33 -25.57 -16.39
CA ASN A 62 27.52 -26.21 -15.83
C ASN A 62 28.06 -27.33 -16.73
N ALA A 63 27.17 -28.15 -17.31
CA ALA A 63 27.57 -29.22 -18.24
C ALA A 63 28.17 -28.67 -19.55
N MET A 64 27.78 -27.46 -19.96
CA MET A 64 28.32 -26.75 -21.12
C MET A 64 29.60 -25.94 -20.80
N GLY A 65 30.13 -26.01 -19.57
CA GLY A 65 31.32 -25.26 -19.15
C GLY A 65 31.06 -23.76 -18.87
N MET A 66 29.82 -23.28 -18.97
CA MET A 66 29.41 -21.91 -18.66
C MET A 66 28.80 -21.81 -17.26
N GLY A 67 29.47 -22.38 -16.26
CA GLY A 67 28.98 -22.37 -14.88
C GLY A 67 28.85 -20.95 -14.32
N ILE A 68 27.63 -20.52 -14.03
CA ILE A 68 27.38 -19.24 -13.36
C ILE A 68 27.78 -19.37 -11.88
N PRO A 69 28.60 -18.46 -11.33
CA PRO A 69 28.95 -18.47 -9.90
C PRO A 69 27.71 -18.47 -9.01
N ARG A 70 27.77 -19.19 -7.87
CA ARG A 70 26.65 -19.26 -6.90
C ARG A 70 26.19 -17.89 -6.41
N PHE A 71 27.12 -16.95 -6.32
CA PHE A 71 26.83 -15.54 -6.03
C PHE A 71 25.76 -14.94 -6.95
N TRP A 72 25.94 -15.06 -8.27
CA TRP A 72 25.02 -14.52 -9.25
C TRP A 72 23.72 -15.31 -9.36
N GLN A 73 23.76 -16.63 -9.09
CA GLN A 73 22.56 -17.45 -9.03
C GLN A 73 21.63 -17.01 -7.89
N GLY A 74 22.19 -16.77 -6.69
CA GLY A 74 21.41 -16.30 -5.54
C GLY A 74 20.80 -14.93 -5.77
N ILE A 75 21.60 -13.96 -6.25
CA ILE A 75 21.11 -12.61 -6.58
C ILE A 75 20.04 -12.68 -7.67
N GLY A 76 20.30 -13.42 -8.75
CA GLY A 76 19.37 -13.56 -9.86
C GLY A 76 18.04 -14.18 -9.44
N PHE A 77 18.07 -15.22 -8.60
CA PHE A 77 16.86 -15.85 -8.09
C PHE A 77 16.05 -14.91 -7.16
N TRP A 78 16.73 -14.14 -6.29
CA TRP A 78 16.05 -13.18 -5.44
C TRP A 78 15.40 -12.03 -6.24
N VAL A 79 16.10 -11.49 -7.24
CA VAL A 79 15.56 -10.49 -8.16
C VAL A 79 14.36 -11.06 -8.93
N PHE A 80 14.47 -12.30 -9.42
CA PHE A 80 13.36 -13.01 -10.04
C PHE A 80 12.14 -13.08 -9.12
N LEU A 81 12.31 -13.46 -7.84
CA LEU A 81 11.21 -13.52 -6.87
C LEU A 81 10.52 -12.15 -6.70
N MET A 82 11.30 -11.08 -6.64
CA MET A 82 10.78 -9.71 -6.53
C MET A 82 9.99 -9.28 -7.77
N LEU A 83 10.47 -9.64 -8.97
CA LEU A 83 9.77 -9.38 -10.22
C LEU A 83 8.50 -10.24 -10.34
N TYR A 84 8.57 -11.51 -9.95
CA TYR A 84 7.43 -12.41 -9.90
C TYR A 84 6.31 -11.83 -9.03
N LEU A 85 6.61 -11.44 -7.79
CA LEU A 85 5.61 -10.83 -6.90
C LEU A 85 5.05 -9.49 -7.41
N LYS A 86 5.82 -8.74 -8.20
CA LYS A 86 5.40 -7.45 -8.74
C LYS A 86 4.50 -7.58 -9.97
N TYR A 87 4.83 -8.49 -10.89
CA TYR A 87 4.20 -8.55 -12.22
C TYR A 87 3.25 -9.73 -12.40
N ARG A 88 3.46 -10.86 -11.69
CA ARG A 88 2.61 -12.05 -11.82
C ARG A 88 1.34 -11.98 -10.96
N VAL A 89 1.44 -11.41 -9.77
CA VAL A 89 0.35 -11.42 -8.78
C VAL A 89 -0.60 -10.26 -9.04
N TYR A 90 -1.88 -10.57 -9.28
CA TYR A 90 -2.96 -9.61 -9.47
C TYR A 90 -4.13 -9.93 -8.52
N PRO A 91 -4.76 -8.93 -7.87
CA PRO A 91 -4.46 -7.49 -7.90
C PRO A 91 -3.07 -7.14 -7.33
N PRO A 92 -2.47 -6.00 -7.73
CA PRO A 92 -1.10 -5.67 -7.35
C PRO A 92 -0.94 -5.57 -5.83
N ILE A 93 0.07 -6.27 -5.33
CA ILE A 93 0.34 -6.35 -3.90
C ILE A 93 0.89 -4.99 -3.37
N PRO A 94 0.41 -4.49 -2.21
CA PRO A 94 0.99 -3.32 -1.55
C PRO A 94 2.50 -3.44 -1.34
N PHE A 95 3.19 -2.29 -1.33
CA PHE A 95 4.64 -2.27 -1.14
C PHE A 95 5.10 -2.97 0.14
N SER A 96 4.40 -2.76 1.27
CA SER A 96 4.74 -3.36 2.56
C SER A 96 4.79 -4.89 2.50
N VAL A 97 3.78 -5.50 1.90
CA VAL A 97 3.67 -6.96 1.76
C VAL A 97 4.74 -7.50 0.79
N ARG A 98 4.99 -6.82 -0.34
CA ARG A 98 6.09 -7.18 -1.24
C ARG A 98 7.46 -7.08 -0.56
N ALA A 99 7.67 -6.06 0.27
CA ALA A 99 8.90 -5.90 1.03
C ALA A 99 9.07 -7.04 2.05
N MET A 100 8.03 -7.40 2.80
CA MET A 100 8.06 -8.52 3.74
C MET A 100 8.44 -9.84 3.07
N TYR A 101 7.74 -10.21 1.99
CA TYR A 101 8.06 -11.43 1.24
C TYR A 101 9.44 -11.36 0.57
N GLY A 102 9.86 -10.18 0.11
CA GLY A 102 11.21 -9.95 -0.40
C GLY A 102 12.29 -10.19 0.66
N THR A 103 12.08 -9.72 1.88
CA THR A 103 13.01 -9.94 3.01
C THR A 103 13.05 -11.43 3.39
N VAL A 104 11.90 -12.08 3.54
CA VAL A 104 11.86 -13.53 3.83
C VAL A 104 12.53 -14.32 2.70
N GLY A 105 12.25 -13.96 1.45
CA GLY A 105 12.90 -14.55 0.28
C GLY A 105 14.41 -14.37 0.28
N LEU A 106 14.91 -13.20 0.70
CA LEU A 106 16.35 -12.93 0.83
C LEU A 106 16.97 -13.87 1.87
N VAL A 107 16.33 -14.00 3.04
CA VAL A 107 16.78 -14.91 4.10
C VAL A 107 16.80 -16.35 3.61
N THR A 108 15.74 -16.80 2.91
CA THR A 108 15.68 -18.15 2.33
C THR A 108 16.80 -18.40 1.32
N VAL A 109 17.08 -17.45 0.42
CA VAL A 109 18.20 -17.56 -0.54
C VAL A 109 19.53 -17.63 0.20
N PHE A 110 19.72 -16.82 1.24
CA PHE A 110 20.93 -16.84 2.05
C PHE A 110 21.09 -18.19 2.78
N MET A 111 20.02 -18.72 3.37
CA MET A 111 20.01 -20.05 3.98
C MET A 111 20.34 -21.14 2.95
N TRP A 112 19.77 -21.06 1.74
CA TRP A 112 20.06 -22.02 0.67
C TRP A 112 21.54 -22.00 0.27
N VAL A 113 22.12 -20.82 0.03
CA VAL A 113 23.51 -20.68 -0.39
C VAL A 113 24.49 -21.05 0.72
N SER A 114 24.13 -20.81 1.99
CA SER A 114 24.96 -21.14 3.15
C SER A 114 24.79 -22.57 3.66
N ALA A 115 23.84 -23.34 3.12
CA ALA A 115 23.56 -24.71 3.58
C ALA A 115 24.70 -25.71 3.28
N ASN A 116 25.58 -25.41 2.32
CA ASN A 116 26.69 -26.26 1.93
C ASN A 116 27.99 -25.46 1.85
N GLU A 117 29.08 -25.98 2.43
CA GLU A 117 30.37 -25.29 2.47
C GLU A 117 30.95 -25.03 1.07
N GLU A 118 30.72 -25.95 0.12
CA GLU A 118 31.18 -25.74 -1.25
C GLU A 118 30.47 -24.57 -1.93
N ASP A 119 29.15 -24.47 -1.76
CA ASP A 119 28.34 -23.40 -2.32
C ASP A 119 28.64 -22.06 -1.63
N TRP A 120 28.86 -22.08 -0.31
CA TRP A 120 29.29 -20.92 0.46
C TRP A 120 30.65 -20.39 0.04
N ARG A 121 31.62 -21.28 -0.21
CA ARG A 121 32.94 -20.91 -0.74
C ARG A 121 32.82 -20.27 -2.12
N LYS A 122 32.06 -20.89 -3.04
CA LYS A 122 31.80 -20.34 -4.39
C LYS A 122 31.04 -19.01 -4.35
N PHE A 123 30.18 -18.81 -3.36
CA PHE A 123 29.46 -17.55 -3.15
C PHE A 123 30.38 -16.42 -2.71
N LYS A 124 31.29 -16.68 -1.77
CA LYS A 124 32.26 -15.68 -1.27
C LYS A 124 33.38 -15.38 -2.27
N GLN A 125 33.72 -16.33 -3.13
CA GLN A 125 34.89 -16.24 -4.01
C GLN A 125 34.94 -14.94 -4.86
N PRO A 126 33.86 -14.47 -5.52
CA PRO A 126 33.89 -13.20 -6.23
C PRO A 126 34.20 -11.99 -5.34
N ILE A 127 33.70 -11.99 -4.11
CA ILE A 127 33.94 -10.90 -3.13
C ILE A 127 35.40 -10.91 -2.70
N LEU A 128 35.93 -12.09 -2.35
CA LEU A 128 37.32 -12.27 -1.94
C LEU A 128 38.28 -11.91 -3.09
N ASN A 129 37.98 -12.30 -4.32
CA ASN A 129 38.79 -11.95 -5.49
C ASN A 129 38.94 -10.43 -5.68
N VAL A 130 37.88 -9.67 -5.42
CA VAL A 130 37.91 -8.19 -5.48
C VAL A 130 38.73 -7.62 -4.31
N LEU A 131 38.56 -8.15 -3.11
CA LEU A 131 39.31 -7.70 -1.93
C LEU A 131 40.80 -8.01 -2.02
N ASP A 132 41.17 -9.20 -2.49
CA ASP A 132 42.56 -9.63 -2.67
C ASP A 132 43.28 -8.81 -3.74
N ALA A 133 42.54 -8.23 -4.70
CA ALA A 133 43.04 -7.28 -5.70
C ALA A 133 44.29 -7.74 -6.46
N GLN A 134 44.43 -9.06 -6.66
CA GLN A 134 45.60 -9.66 -7.32
C GLN A 134 45.69 -9.27 -8.79
N THR A 135 44.56 -9.19 -9.48
CA THR A 135 44.47 -8.75 -10.89
C THR A 135 44.26 -7.24 -11.00
N GLY A 136 44.77 -6.61 -12.07
CA GLY A 136 44.58 -5.18 -12.33
C GLY A 136 43.11 -4.73 -12.33
N MET A 137 42.21 -5.56 -12.91
CA MET A 137 40.76 -5.30 -12.88
C MET A 137 40.18 -5.34 -11.46
N ASN A 138 40.55 -6.34 -10.66
CA ASN A 138 40.06 -6.47 -9.28
C ASN A 138 40.55 -5.32 -8.40
N ARG A 139 41.76 -4.83 -8.65
CA ARG A 139 42.30 -3.63 -7.98
C ARG A 139 41.50 -2.37 -8.31
N LEU A 140 41.13 -2.18 -9.59
CA LEU A 140 40.26 -1.08 -10.00
C LEU A 140 38.88 -1.19 -9.33
N LEU A 141 38.27 -2.37 -9.35
CA LEU A 141 36.98 -2.62 -8.70
C LEU A 141 37.05 -2.37 -7.19
N ARG A 142 38.12 -2.78 -6.51
CA ARG A 142 38.32 -2.51 -5.09
C ARG A 142 38.35 -1.02 -4.78
N TYR A 143 39.13 -0.23 -5.53
CA TYR A 143 39.15 1.22 -5.35
C TYR A 143 37.79 1.84 -5.63
N ALA A 144 37.11 1.40 -6.70
CA ALA A 144 35.77 1.86 -7.03
C ALA A 144 34.80 1.59 -5.86
N TYR A 145 34.77 0.39 -5.30
CA TYR A 145 33.90 0.06 -4.17
C TYR A 145 34.26 0.83 -2.89
N LEU A 146 35.56 0.99 -2.57
CA LEU A 146 36.00 1.73 -1.39
C LEU A 146 35.63 3.22 -1.43
N VAL A 147 35.50 3.80 -2.63
CA VAL A 147 35.07 5.18 -2.82
C VAL A 147 33.54 5.29 -2.95
N LEU A 148 32.92 4.42 -3.75
CA LEU A 148 31.48 4.46 -4.03
C LEU A 148 30.65 4.09 -2.81
N ILE A 149 31.04 3.09 -2.01
CA ILE A 149 30.24 2.64 -0.87
C ILE A 149 30.04 3.78 0.15
N PRO A 150 31.09 4.48 0.63
CA PRO A 150 30.90 5.62 1.52
C PRO A 150 30.05 6.75 0.93
N ILE A 151 30.24 7.07 -0.37
CA ILE A 151 29.47 8.11 -1.05
C ILE A 151 27.98 7.72 -1.12
N LEU A 152 27.68 6.47 -1.49
CA LEU A 152 26.31 5.98 -1.59
C LEU A 152 25.65 5.93 -0.21
N VAL A 153 26.34 5.41 0.80
CA VAL A 153 25.84 5.37 2.19
C VAL A 153 25.62 6.79 2.72
N GLY A 154 26.55 7.70 2.48
CA GLY A 154 26.44 9.11 2.86
C GLY A 154 25.27 9.80 2.16
N GLY A 155 25.14 9.64 0.84
CA GLY A 155 24.06 10.23 0.05
C GLY A 155 22.68 9.66 0.40
N PHE A 156 22.59 8.34 0.63
CA PHE A 156 21.37 7.71 1.10
C PHE A 156 20.98 8.20 2.49
N SER A 157 21.94 8.25 3.43
CA SER A 157 21.70 8.73 4.80
C SER A 157 21.28 10.19 4.80
N TYR A 158 21.92 11.02 3.97
CA TYR A 158 21.52 12.42 3.78
C TYR A 158 20.08 12.52 3.29
N ASN A 159 19.70 11.80 2.23
CA ASN A 159 18.32 11.84 1.71
C ASN A 159 17.28 11.32 2.72
N ALA A 160 17.63 10.26 3.47
CA ALA A 160 16.76 9.69 4.49
C ALA A 160 16.58 10.57 5.74
N MET A 161 17.63 11.31 6.13
CA MET A 161 17.63 12.15 7.33
C MET A 161 17.33 13.61 7.06
N MET A 162 17.43 14.07 5.80
CA MET A 162 17.12 15.45 5.42
C MET A 162 15.64 15.73 5.74
N PRO A 163 15.34 16.67 6.65
CA PRO A 163 13.96 17.01 6.98
C PRO A 163 13.22 17.49 5.73
N LYS A 164 12.11 16.83 5.42
CA LYS A 164 11.21 17.28 4.35
C LYS A 164 10.07 18.05 4.99
N SER A 165 9.79 19.23 4.44
CA SER A 165 8.59 19.99 4.78
C SER A 165 7.39 19.34 4.08
N GLU A 166 6.99 18.16 4.55
CA GLU A 166 5.79 17.49 4.09
C GLU A 166 4.62 17.90 4.97
N GLU A 167 3.46 18.09 4.35
CA GLU A 167 2.20 18.32 5.07
C GLU A 167 1.95 17.13 6.01
N PRO A 168 1.46 17.36 7.24
CA PRO A 168 1.25 16.27 8.20
C PRO A 168 0.41 15.14 7.58
N ILE A 169 1.01 13.95 7.48
CA ILE A 169 0.40 12.75 6.87
C ILE A 169 -0.77 12.22 7.72
N GLU A 170 -0.75 12.54 9.01
CA GLU A 170 -1.90 12.30 9.86
C GLU A 170 -2.94 13.37 9.59
N LEU A 171 -4.14 12.91 9.20
CA LEU A 171 -5.35 13.68 9.39
C LEU A 171 -5.38 14.02 10.89
N ARG A 172 -4.89 15.22 11.25
CA ARG A 172 -5.09 15.74 12.60
C ARG A 172 -6.60 15.76 12.75
N THR A 173 -7.12 14.79 13.49
CA THR A 173 -8.52 14.81 13.90
C THR A 173 -8.58 15.92 14.94
N VAL A 174 -8.70 17.16 14.43
CA VAL A 174 -8.86 18.37 15.24
C VAL A 174 -10.15 18.29 16.07
N HIS A 175 -10.99 17.29 15.79
CA HIS A 175 -12.22 16.97 16.48
C HIS A 175 -12.13 15.50 16.92
N PRO A 176 -12.08 15.19 18.23
CA PRO A 176 -12.33 13.84 18.68
C PRO A 176 -13.71 13.38 18.20
N ALA A 177 -13.88 12.07 18.00
CA ALA A 177 -15.17 11.50 17.67
C ALA A 177 -16.23 11.98 18.69
N PRO A 178 -17.43 12.36 18.25
CA PRO A 178 -18.46 12.88 19.16
C PRO A 178 -18.71 11.86 20.28
N PRO A 179 -18.79 12.31 21.55
CA PRO A 179 -18.95 11.42 22.68
C PRO A 179 -20.26 10.64 22.57
N ALA A 180 -20.30 9.39 23.02
CA ALA A 180 -21.52 8.58 22.96
C ALA A 180 -22.70 9.19 23.75
N SER A 181 -22.38 10.02 24.77
CA SER A 181 -23.37 10.75 25.56
C SER A 181 -22.87 12.13 25.97
N THR A 182 -23.79 13.04 26.27
CA THR A 182 -23.51 14.37 26.84
C THR A 182 -24.42 14.64 28.03
N LYS A 183 -23.92 15.41 29.01
CA LYS A 183 -24.69 15.78 30.20
C LYS A 183 -25.17 17.22 30.06
N VAL A 184 -26.48 17.39 29.94
CA VAL A 184 -27.12 18.72 29.81
C VAL A 184 -28.02 18.92 31.03
N HIS A 185 -27.82 19.99 31.79
CA HIS A 185 -28.58 20.32 33.00
C HIS A 185 -28.73 19.15 34.01
N GLY A 186 -27.65 18.39 34.23
CA GLY A 186 -27.65 17.30 35.20
C GLY A 186 -28.16 15.95 34.67
N LYS A 187 -28.74 15.90 33.47
CA LYS A 187 -29.25 14.68 32.84
C LYS A 187 -28.32 14.19 31.73
N THR A 188 -28.08 12.89 31.67
CA THR A 188 -27.25 12.25 30.65
C THR A 188 -28.10 11.88 29.44
N TYR A 189 -27.68 12.33 28.26
CA TYR A 189 -28.34 12.06 26.97
C TYR A 189 -27.42 11.23 26.08
N VAL A 190 -27.91 10.09 25.57
CA VAL A 190 -27.20 9.26 24.59
C VAL A 190 -27.39 9.88 23.20
N LEU A 191 -26.30 10.35 22.56
CA LEU A 191 -26.40 11.15 21.32
C LEU A 191 -26.97 10.36 20.14
N GLN A 192 -26.74 9.04 20.10
CA GLN A 192 -27.22 8.17 19.02
C GLN A 192 -28.75 8.01 18.99
N THR A 193 -29.39 8.05 20.15
CA THR A 193 -30.85 7.86 20.29
C THR A 193 -31.60 9.16 20.58
N SER A 194 -30.89 10.25 20.81
CA SER A 194 -31.49 11.55 21.11
C SER A 194 -32.06 12.19 19.85
N GLN A 195 -33.27 12.74 19.97
CA GLN A 195 -33.91 13.51 18.90
C GLN A 195 -33.77 15.01 19.17
N ASN A 196 -33.64 15.79 18.10
CA ASN A 196 -33.58 17.25 18.22
C ASN A 196 -35.00 17.80 18.54
N PRO A 197 -35.20 18.47 19.68
CA PRO A 197 -36.52 18.94 20.14
C PRO A 197 -37.10 20.08 19.29
N TYR A 198 -36.32 20.70 18.41
CA TYR A 198 -36.74 21.77 17.52
C TYR A 198 -37.22 21.27 16.13
N ARG A 199 -37.19 19.96 15.89
CA ARG A 199 -37.76 19.32 14.69
C ARG A 199 -39.25 19.08 14.85
N VAL A 200 -40.00 20.17 14.96
CA VAL A 200 -41.43 20.13 15.22
C VAL A 200 -42.24 20.74 14.07
N ASN A 201 -43.48 20.30 13.95
CA ASN A 201 -44.48 20.90 13.07
C ASN A 201 -45.03 22.23 13.65
N PRO A 202 -45.89 22.96 12.93
CA PRO A 202 -46.52 24.19 13.44
C PRO A 202 -47.30 23.99 14.74
N GLU A 203 -47.81 22.78 14.99
CA GLU A 203 -48.52 22.39 16.21
C GLU A 203 -47.58 22.10 17.40
N GLY A 204 -46.26 22.23 17.21
CA GLY A 204 -45.26 22.03 18.25
C GLY A 204 -44.97 20.57 18.60
N LYS A 205 -45.46 19.62 17.81
CA LYS A 205 -45.18 18.18 17.97
C LYS A 205 -43.98 17.77 17.13
N TYR A 206 -43.16 16.87 17.65
CA TYR A 206 -42.02 16.31 16.92
C TYR A 206 -42.50 15.59 15.64
N ASP A 207 -41.98 16.01 14.49
CA ASP A 207 -42.35 15.48 13.19
C ASP A 207 -41.13 15.47 12.25
N GLN A 208 -40.59 14.28 12.05
CA GLN A 208 -39.43 14.06 11.19
C GLN A 208 -39.80 14.12 9.70
N GLU A 209 -41.03 13.80 9.33
CA GLU A 209 -41.52 13.85 7.95
C GLU A 209 -41.70 15.29 7.50
N PHE A 210 -42.33 16.13 8.33
CA PHE A 210 -42.41 17.58 8.12
C PHE A 210 -41.03 18.21 7.98
N THR A 211 -40.08 17.84 8.84
CA THR A 211 -38.69 18.32 8.75
C THR A 211 -38.02 17.89 7.45
N ASN A 212 -38.20 16.63 7.04
CA ASN A 212 -37.60 16.09 5.82
C ASN A 212 -38.21 16.70 4.56
N ALA A 213 -39.50 17.05 4.60
CA ALA A 213 -40.19 17.71 3.50
C ALA A 213 -39.61 19.10 3.17
N ASN A 214 -38.93 19.74 4.11
CA ASN A 214 -38.33 21.08 3.95
C ASN A 214 -36.84 21.07 3.53
N ILE A 215 -36.22 19.89 3.35
CA ILE A 215 -34.79 19.75 3.01
C ILE A 215 -34.59 18.94 1.71
N VAL A 216 -33.48 19.19 1.02
CA VAL A 216 -33.10 18.56 -0.25
C VAL A 216 -32.22 17.33 -0.02
N GLU A 217 -31.21 17.45 0.85
CA GLU A 217 -30.22 16.39 1.08
C GLU A 217 -29.87 16.23 2.57
N GLN A 218 -29.62 14.99 3.02
CA GLN A 218 -29.39 14.67 4.44
C GLN A 218 -27.90 14.46 4.78
N GLY A 219 -27.03 14.34 3.78
CA GLY A 219 -25.60 14.09 3.96
C GLY A 219 -24.80 15.39 3.97
N MET A 220 -24.40 15.85 5.16
CA MET A 220 -23.44 16.94 5.39
C MET A 220 -23.93 18.34 4.95
N GLY A 221 -24.86 18.89 5.76
CA GLY A 221 -25.46 20.20 5.54
C GLY A 221 -26.84 20.04 4.91
N ARG A 222 -27.89 20.17 5.73
CA ARG A 222 -29.28 20.07 5.25
C ARG A 222 -29.58 21.28 4.36
N LEU A 223 -29.33 21.17 3.06
CA LEU A 223 -29.73 22.18 2.09
C LEU A 223 -31.25 22.30 2.11
N MET A 224 -31.76 23.52 2.28
CA MET A 224 -33.19 23.77 2.28
C MET A 224 -33.76 23.68 0.87
N LYS A 225 -35.02 23.26 0.75
CA LYS A 225 -35.71 23.34 -0.54
C LYS A 225 -35.87 24.81 -0.97
N PRO A 226 -35.89 25.11 -2.27
CA PRO A 226 -36.03 26.48 -2.77
C PRO A 226 -37.26 27.23 -2.24
N ASN A 227 -38.32 26.51 -1.88
CA ASN A 227 -39.57 27.05 -1.35
C ASN A 227 -39.64 27.07 0.20
N ALA A 228 -38.59 26.64 0.89
CA ALA A 228 -38.51 26.57 2.35
C ALA A 228 -37.55 27.65 2.87
N ASN A 229 -37.94 28.93 2.77
CA ASN A 229 -37.13 30.06 3.22
C ASN A 229 -37.36 30.31 4.74
N PRO A 230 -36.37 30.12 5.64
CA PRO A 230 -36.52 30.36 7.07
C PRO A 230 -36.78 31.81 7.45
N TRP A 231 -36.37 32.75 6.60
CA TRP A 231 -36.41 34.19 6.87
C TRP A 231 -37.78 34.83 6.66
N ASP A 232 -38.80 34.07 6.26
CA ASP A 232 -40.19 34.54 6.30
C ASP A 232 -40.70 34.57 7.75
N ASP A 233 -41.13 35.75 8.21
CA ASP A 233 -41.66 35.97 9.56
C ASP A 233 -42.93 35.18 9.87
N LYS A 234 -43.63 34.66 8.85
CA LYS A 234 -44.82 33.83 9.01
C LYS A 234 -44.52 32.37 9.31
N ASN A 235 -43.25 31.96 9.22
CA ASN A 235 -42.86 30.57 9.45
C ASN A 235 -43.09 30.13 10.91
N GLN A 236 -43.50 28.87 11.05
CA GLN A 236 -43.71 28.21 12.33
C GLN A 236 -42.97 26.87 12.36
N GLY A 237 -42.88 26.26 13.55
CA GLY A 237 -42.22 24.96 13.74
C GLY A 237 -40.76 24.97 13.30
N TYR A 238 -40.33 23.95 12.57
CA TYR A 238 -38.94 23.73 12.16
C TYR A 238 -38.28 24.96 11.50
N LEU A 239 -38.94 25.63 10.54
CA LEU A 239 -38.33 26.76 9.82
C LEU A 239 -38.05 27.97 10.72
N LYS A 240 -38.95 28.24 11.67
CA LYS A 240 -38.73 29.25 12.71
C LYS A 240 -37.47 28.94 13.52
N TYR A 241 -37.32 27.69 13.98
CA TYR A 241 -36.17 27.31 14.79
C TYR A 241 -34.87 27.25 13.99
N VAL A 242 -34.91 26.99 12.68
CA VAL A 242 -33.70 27.11 11.86
C VAL A 242 -33.27 28.57 11.74
N ARG A 243 -34.21 29.52 11.60
CA ARG A 243 -33.88 30.95 11.63
C ARG A 243 -33.21 31.33 12.95
N GLU A 244 -33.83 31.00 14.08
CA GLU A 244 -33.30 31.29 15.42
C GLU A 244 -31.93 30.65 15.66
N GLY A 245 -31.75 29.38 15.24
CA GLY A 245 -30.46 28.70 15.30
C GLY A 245 -29.40 29.31 14.39
N GLY A 246 -29.80 29.81 13.21
CA GLY A 246 -28.95 30.54 12.28
C GLY A 246 -28.43 31.85 12.87
N GLU A 247 -29.28 32.62 13.55
CA GLU A 247 -28.87 33.85 14.24
C GLU A 247 -27.80 33.56 15.29
N ILE A 248 -28.00 32.54 16.12
CA ILE A 248 -27.02 32.11 17.13
C ILE A 248 -25.70 31.67 16.47
N PHE A 249 -25.78 30.94 15.35
CA PHE A 249 -24.61 30.50 14.60
C PHE A 249 -23.81 31.69 14.05
N PHE A 250 -24.47 32.68 13.44
CA PHE A 250 -23.79 33.88 12.94
C PHE A 250 -23.18 34.73 14.06
N GLN A 251 -23.84 34.80 15.22
CA GLN A 251 -23.32 35.55 16.37
C GLN A 251 -22.10 34.91 17.02
N ASN A 252 -22.09 33.59 17.18
CA ASN A 252 -21.13 32.91 18.05
C ASN A 252 -20.13 31.99 17.33
N CYS A 253 -20.48 31.49 16.13
CA CYS A 253 -19.76 30.39 15.49
C CYS A 253 -19.19 30.77 14.12
N HIS A 254 -19.90 31.58 13.33
CA HIS A 254 -19.55 31.90 11.94
C HIS A 254 -18.14 32.50 11.82
N PHE A 255 -17.72 33.34 12.76
CA PHE A 255 -16.39 33.96 12.72
C PHE A 255 -15.23 32.94 12.68
N CYS A 256 -15.37 31.81 13.37
CA CYS A 256 -14.34 30.76 13.35
C CYS A 256 -14.64 29.69 12.30
N HIS A 257 -15.91 29.44 11.97
CA HIS A 257 -16.31 28.29 11.17
C HIS A 257 -16.63 28.61 9.69
N GLY A 258 -16.84 29.88 9.34
CA GLY A 258 -17.31 30.30 8.02
C GLY A 258 -18.67 29.70 7.65
N ASP A 259 -19.13 29.98 6.43
CA ASP A 259 -20.43 29.47 5.94
C ASP A 259 -20.48 27.95 5.79
N ASN A 260 -19.31 27.32 5.60
CA ASN A 260 -19.19 25.88 5.33
C ASN A 260 -18.65 25.06 6.51
N LEU A 261 -18.63 25.62 7.72
CA LEU A 261 -18.08 24.96 8.91
C LEU A 261 -16.61 24.51 8.76
N ASN A 262 -15.88 25.13 7.83
CA ASN A 262 -14.56 24.70 7.36
C ASN A 262 -13.40 25.34 8.12
N GLY A 263 -13.68 26.21 9.10
CA GLY A 263 -12.64 26.84 9.90
C GLY A 263 -11.92 28.01 9.21
N ARG A 264 -12.39 28.43 8.02
CA ARG A 264 -11.72 29.41 7.14
C ARG A 264 -12.42 30.77 7.11
N GLY A 265 -13.02 31.18 8.24
CA GLY A 265 -13.61 32.50 8.39
C GLY A 265 -12.68 33.60 7.88
#